data_AF-A0AAP4C7U1-F1
#
_entry.id   AF-A0AAP4C7U1-F1
#
_cell.length_a   1.000
_cell.length_b   1.000
_cell.length_c   1.000
_cell.angle_alpha   90.00
_cell.angle_beta   90.00
_cell.angle_gamma   90.00
#
_symmetry.space_group_name_H-M   'P 1'
#
loop_
_entity.id
_entity.type
_entity.pdbx_description
1 polymer ?
#
loop_
_entity_poly.entity_id
_entity_poly.type
_entity_poly.pdbx_seq_one_letter_code
_entity_poly.pdbx_strand_id
1 'polypeptide(L)'
;MILFVFFLIDASLISLLAVWMVKAANEGSLERNQLIGIQTKATLASNEAWDVAHKAAIPYAEHGVDAVVVDNIDAIQEVADALRAA
;
A
#
# COMPACT_ATOMS: atom_id res chain seq x y z
N MET A 1 -17.06 12.68 14.34
CA MET A 1 -15.77 13.36 14.14
C MET A 1 -14.58 12.51 14.59
N ILE A 2 -14.45 12.13 15.87
CA ILE A 2 -13.30 11.33 16.37
C ILE A 2 -13.08 10.00 15.63
N LEU A 3 -14.14 9.18 15.45
CA LEU A 3 -14.02 7.89 14.73
C LEU A 3 -13.57 8.06 13.27
N PHE A 4 -13.97 9.17 12.63
CA PHE A 4 -13.62 9.46 11.25
C PHE A 4 -12.15 9.88 11.12
N VAL A 5 -11.62 10.61 12.10
CA VAL A 5 -10.19 10.97 12.16
C VAL A 5 -9.33 9.71 12.29
N PHE A 6 -9.70 8.76 13.16
CA PHE A 6 -8.99 7.49 13.26
C PHE A 6 -9.01 6.71 11.95
N PHE A 7 -10.17 6.63 11.29
CA PHE A 7 -10.29 5.99 9.98
C PHE A 7 -9.36 6.62 8.93
N LEU A 8 -9.28 7.95 8.86
CA LEU A 8 -8.37 8.65 7.94
C LEU A 8 -6.90 8.40 8.24
N ILE A 9 -6.53 8.35 9.52
CA ILE A 9 -5.16 8.04 9.94
C ILE A 9 -4.80 6.62 9.50
N ASP A 10 -5.66 5.64 9.79
CA ASP A 10 -5.42 4.24 9.44
C ASP A 10 -5.35 4.06 7.92
N ALA A 11 -6.27 4.65 7.16
CA ALA A 11 -6.26 4.64 5.70
C ALA A 11 -4.98 5.26 5.13
N SER A 12 -4.52 6.37 5.69
CA SER A 12 -3.27 7.03 5.27
C SER A 12 -2.05 6.17 5.56
N LEU A 13 -1.99 5.53 6.74
CA LEU A 13 -0.89 4.62 7.10
C LEU A 13 -0.83 3.41 6.17
N ILE A 14 -1.98 2.82 5.83
CA ILE A 14 -2.06 1.70 4.88
C ILE A 14 -1.62 2.14 3.48
N SER A 15 -2.03 3.32 3.04
CA SER A 15 -1.63 3.89 1.74
C SER A 15 -0.12 4.08 1.64
N LEU A 16 0.49 4.64 2.68
CA LEU A 16 1.95 4.81 2.79
C LEU A 16 2.69 3.47 2.76
N LEU A 17 2.17 2.47 3.48
CA LEU A 17 2.75 1.13 3.50
C LEU A 17 2.68 0.47 2.11
N ALA A 18 1.58 0.64 1.39
CA ALA A 18 1.41 0.10 0.04
C ALA A 18 2.42 0.73 -0.95
N VAL A 19 2.56 2.07 -0.94
CA VAL A 19 3.56 2.79 -1.75
C VAL A 19 4.97 2.29 -1.43
N TRP A 20 5.31 2.18 -0.15
CA TRP A 20 6.63 1.69 0.29
C TRP A 20 6.89 0.27 -0.21
N MET A 21 5.90 -0.62 -0.15
CA MET A 21 6.04 -2.00 -0.57
C MET A 21 6.30 -2.14 -2.07
N VAL A 22 5.59 -1.37 -2.91
CA VAL A 22 5.84 -1.33 -4.37
C VAL A 22 7.25 -0.84 -4.68
N LYS A 23 7.72 0.17 -3.95
CA LYS A 23 9.08 0.67 -4.07
C LYS A 23 10.12 -0.37 -3.64
N ALA A 24 9.91 -1.03 -2.50
CA ALA A 24 10.81 -2.07 -2.00
C ALA A 24 10.86 -3.30 -2.92
N ALA A 25 9.73 -3.66 -3.54
CA ALA A 25 9.66 -4.72 -4.55
C ALA A 25 10.40 -4.34 -5.84
N ASN A 26 10.29 -3.08 -6.29
CA ASN A 26 11.05 -2.54 -7.44
C ASN A 26 12.56 -2.59 -7.19
N GLU A 27 12.99 -2.20 -6.00
CA GLU A 27 14.41 -2.16 -5.60
C GLU A 27 14.98 -3.54 -5.26
N GLY A 28 14.14 -4.58 -5.13
CA GLY A 28 14.54 -5.90 -4.63
C GLY A 28 14.98 -5.89 -3.16
N SER A 29 14.65 -4.84 -2.41
CA SER A 29 14.98 -4.65 -0.99
C SER A 29 13.92 -5.23 -0.05
N LEU A 30 12.81 -5.74 -0.61
CA LEU A 30 11.77 -6.41 0.16
C LEU A 30 12.25 -7.78 0.65
N GLU A 31 12.71 -7.85 1.89
CA GLU A 31 13.11 -9.11 2.52
C GLU A 31 11.96 -10.12 2.58
N ARG A 32 12.28 -11.38 2.32
CA ARG A 32 11.33 -12.48 2.43
C ARG A 32 10.85 -12.62 3.87
N ASN A 33 9.55 -12.46 4.06
CA ASN A 33 8.92 -12.51 5.36
C ASN A 33 7.53 -13.18 5.30
N GLN A 34 6.93 -13.43 6.47
CA GLN A 34 5.59 -14.04 6.60
C GLN A 34 4.49 -13.05 6.99
N LEU A 35 4.78 -11.74 6.98
CA LEU A 35 3.84 -10.70 7.39
C LEU A 35 3.27 -9.93 6.21
N ILE A 36 4.08 -9.68 5.18
CA ILE A 36 3.82 -8.74 4.09
C ILE A 36 4.26 -9.41 2.79
N GLY A 37 3.44 -9.36 1.74
CA GLY A 37 3.78 -9.95 0.43
C GLY A 37 2.83 -11.02 -0.07
N ILE A 38 3.11 -11.48 -1.28
CA ILE A 38 2.42 -12.62 -1.89
C ILE A 38 3.03 -13.89 -1.30
N GLN A 39 2.37 -14.47 -0.29
CA GLN A 39 2.86 -15.64 0.43
C GLN A 39 2.29 -16.93 -0.16
N THR A 40 3.07 -17.58 -1.00
CA THR A 40 2.74 -18.87 -1.60
C THR A 40 3.89 -19.84 -1.37
N LYS A 41 3.62 -21.15 -1.55
CA LYS A 41 4.69 -22.16 -1.50
C LYS A 41 5.83 -21.82 -2.48
N ALA A 42 5.53 -21.23 -3.63
CA ALA A 42 6.51 -20.86 -4.64
C ALA A 42 7.35 -19.64 -4.21
N THR A 43 6.72 -18.57 -3.73
CA THR A 43 7.43 -17.34 -3.32
C THR A 43 8.24 -17.52 -2.04
N LEU A 44 7.86 -18.44 -1.18
CA LEU A 44 8.61 -18.76 0.04
C LEU A 44 9.75 -19.78 -0.20
N ALA A 45 9.83 -20.40 -1.38
CA ALA A 45 10.81 -21.44 -1.68
C ALA A 45 12.26 -20.92 -1.68
N SER A 46 12.50 -19.71 -2.21
CA SER A 46 13.82 -19.07 -2.22
C SER A 46 13.70 -17.54 -2.24
N ASN A 47 14.80 -16.82 -2.00
CA ASN A 47 14.82 -15.36 -2.10
C ASN A 47 14.67 -14.90 -3.55
N GLU A 48 15.23 -15.66 -4.50
CA GLU A 48 15.09 -15.41 -5.93
C GLU A 48 13.64 -15.58 -6.38
N ALA A 49 12.94 -16.62 -5.90
CA ALA A 49 11.53 -16.83 -6.20
C ALA A 49 10.64 -15.73 -5.59
N TRP A 50 11.01 -15.22 -4.41
CA TRP A 50 10.38 -14.06 -3.79
C TRP A 50 10.53 -12.81 -4.65
N ASP A 51 11.75 -12.47 -5.05
CA ASP A 51 12.06 -11.27 -5.84
C ASP A 51 11.42 -11.32 -7.23
N VAL A 52 11.53 -12.45 -7.94
CA VAL A 52 10.92 -12.62 -9.28
C VAL A 52 9.41 -12.45 -9.24
N ALA A 53 8.73 -13.06 -8.25
CA ALA A 53 7.29 -12.95 -8.14
C ALA A 53 6.83 -11.53 -7.78
N HIS A 54 7.53 -10.86 -6.86
CA HIS A 54 7.18 -9.48 -6.49
C HIS A 54 7.49 -8.51 -7.62
N LYS A 55 8.56 -8.71 -8.39
CA LYS A 55 8.84 -7.94 -9.60
C LYS A 55 7.78 -8.12 -10.68
N ALA A 56 7.32 -9.36 -10.89
CA ALA A 56 6.23 -9.64 -11.83
C ALA A 56 4.90 -9.01 -11.40
N ALA A 57 4.70 -8.77 -10.10
CA ALA A 57 3.50 -8.15 -9.55
C ALA A 57 3.51 -6.62 -9.62
N ILE A 58 4.64 -5.97 -9.88
CA ILE A 58 4.79 -4.50 -9.87
C ILE A 58 3.72 -3.78 -10.70
N PRO A 59 3.44 -4.13 -11.97
CA PRO A 59 2.49 -3.37 -12.77
C PRO A 59 1.06 -3.37 -12.19
N TYR A 60 0.69 -4.47 -11.53
CA TYR A 60 -0.60 -4.58 -10.85
C TYR A 60 -0.61 -3.81 -9.53
N ALA A 61 0.51 -3.85 -8.80
CA ALA A 61 0.66 -3.17 -7.53
C ALA A 61 0.73 -1.64 -7.69
N GLU A 62 1.39 -1.13 -8.73
CA GLU A 62 1.40 0.30 -9.09
C GLU A 62 -0.02 0.81 -9.35
N HIS A 63 -0.80 0.09 -10.16
CA HIS A 63 -2.19 0.47 -10.43
C HIS A 63 -3.06 0.47 -9.17
N GLY A 64 -2.86 -0.51 -8.29
CA GLY A 64 -3.56 -0.57 -7.00
C GLY A 64 -3.16 0.57 -6.05
N VAL A 65 -1.88 0.92 -5.99
CA VAL A 65 -1.39 2.03 -5.17
C VAL A 65 -1.95 3.36 -5.66
N ASP A 66 -1.98 3.61 -6.96
CA ASP A 66 -2.54 4.85 -7.52
C ASP A 66 -4.01 5.04 -7.12
N ALA A 67 -4.82 3.99 -7.23
CA ALA A 67 -6.23 4.03 -6.83
C ALA A 67 -6.39 4.37 -5.33
N VAL A 68 -5.62 3.70 -4.46
CA VAL A 68 -5.68 3.91 -3.02
C VAL A 68 -5.23 5.33 -2.63
N VAL A 69 -4.19 5.86 -3.29
CA VAL A 69 -3.70 7.22 -3.02
C VAL A 69 -4.74 8.26 -3.45
N VAL A 70 -5.38 8.10 -4.61
CA VAL A 70 -6.43 9.01 -5.09
C VAL A 70 -7.63 8.99 -4.15
N ASP A 71 -8.15 7.81 -3.82
CA ASP A 71 -9.29 7.67 -2.90
C ASP A 71 -9.00 8.32 -1.53
N ASN A 72 -7.78 8.17 -1.01
CA ASN A 72 -7.39 8.77 0.26
C ASN A 72 -7.28 10.30 0.17
N ILE A 73 -6.80 10.85 -0.94
CA ILE A 73 -6.76 12.31 -1.17
C ILE A 73 -8.17 12.88 -1.22
N ASP A 74 -9.08 12.23 -1.96
CA ASP A 74 -10.47 12.67 -2.11
C ASP A 74 -11.19 12.67 -0.74
N ALA A 75 -10.98 11.62 0.06
CA ALA A 75 -11.54 11.53 1.42
C ALA A 75 -11.02 12.64 2.35
N ILE A 76 -9.74 13.00 2.25
CA ILE A 76 -9.15 14.10 3.02
C ILE A 76 -9.72 15.45 2.58
N GLN A 77 -9.90 15.65 1.27
CA GLN A 77 -10.48 16.88 0.72
C GLN A 77 -11.92 17.07 1.19
N GLU A 78 -12.74 16.02 1.16
CA GLU A 78 -14.13 16.06 1.63
C GLU A 78 -14.22 16.52 3.09
N VAL A 79 -13.34 16.01 3.96
CA VAL A 79 -13.30 16.45 5.37
C VAL A 79 -12.82 17.88 5.49
N ALA A 80 -11.79 18.27 4.74
CA ALA A 80 -11.29 19.63 4.77
C ALA A 80 -12.38 20.63 4.36
N ASP A 81 -13.20 20.29 3.38
CA ASP A 81 -14.32 21.12 2.92
C ASP A 81 -15.46 21.17 3.94
N ALA A 82 -15.80 20.03 4.56
CA ALA A 82 -16.78 19.99 5.65
C ALA A 82 -16.35 20.85 6.86
N LEU A 83 -15.06 20.87 7.18
CA LEU A 83 -14.50 21.70 8.26
C LEU A 83 -14.48 23.19 7.91
N ARG A 84 -14.24 23.55 6.65
CA ARG A 84 -14.28 24.96 6.19
C ARG A 84 -15.70 25.52 6.17
N ALA A 85 -16.71 24.67 6.00
CA ALA A 85 -18.12 25.06 5.95
C ALA A 85 -18.79 25.15 7.34
N ALA A 86 -18.11 24.70 8.40
CA ALA A 86 -18.58 24.74 9.78
C ALA A 86 -18.14 26.02 10.50
#